data_AF-A0A6P0HM42-F1
#
_entry.id   AF-A0A6P0HM42-F1
#
_cell.length_a   1.000
_cell.length_b   1.000
_cell.length_c   1.000
_cell.angle_alpha   90.00
_cell.angle_beta   90.00
_cell.angle_gamma   90.00
#
_symmetry.space_group_name_H-M   'P 1'
#
loop_
_entity.id
_entity.type
_entity.pdbx_description
1 polymer ?
#
loop_
_entity_poly.entity_id
_entity_poly.type
_entity_poly.pdbx_seq_one_letter_code
_entity_poly.pdbx_strand_id
1 'polypeptide(L)'
;MAMWHERGFRVLVVASVAALVAAVGIAHASAEDGAAGAVDAALHRTAEAPRTDASGGAGTTSVDAVARQPRILLVGDSITQGMTGDHTWRYRAYELLVEQGVVPDFVGYRTDTVDPVTKERVEDYADPDFDRDHAGVAGMTATDPQYDVAGLTAATRPDLVVVSLGVNDALQGHDPDDVAAGLRAIVDDVRSVAPYADVVLAEQTTTWLPGVPAVNERIRGLVDELDTERSRVALAQVPDGYDADDDTWDGIHPNAVGEIAIAHEVVAALSELGYADKPATVRDLPAPGPDRSVEGARFVARTPTSLRLAWSSPRGVTKVHIEGRDLTTGGRWTPLATSAWGAEEQLLEGFAPGHAYELRLRPSRGTALSDERWSVEITGRTPTS
;
A
#
# COMPACT_ATOMS: atom_id res chain seq x y z
N MET A 1 7.67 -43.78 10.33
CA MET A 1 7.50 -42.80 11.43
C MET A 1 7.61 -41.37 10.87
N ALA A 2 6.89 -41.06 9.78
CA ALA A 2 7.08 -39.86 8.96
C ALA A 2 5.74 -39.29 8.45
N MET A 3 4.72 -39.25 9.30
CA MET A 3 3.40 -38.66 8.96
C MET A 3 2.87 -37.68 10.02
N TRP A 4 3.69 -37.33 11.02
CA TRP A 4 3.25 -36.48 12.14
C TRP A 4 3.82 -35.06 12.14
N HIS A 5 4.75 -34.71 11.24
CA HIS A 5 5.35 -33.37 11.20
C HIS A 5 4.64 -32.38 10.26
N GLU A 6 4.00 -32.82 9.18
CA GLU A 6 3.34 -31.90 8.23
C GLU A 6 2.01 -31.33 8.74
N ARG A 7 1.29 -32.07 9.58
CA ARG A 7 0.03 -31.59 10.17
C ARG A 7 0.25 -30.54 11.27
N GLY A 8 1.38 -30.61 11.99
CA GLY A 8 1.73 -29.63 13.02
C GLY A 8 2.11 -28.26 12.45
N PHE A 9 2.78 -28.23 11.29
CA PHE A 9 3.19 -26.98 10.64
C PHE A 9 2.01 -26.24 9.99
N ARG A 10 1.10 -26.97 9.32
CA ARG A 10 -0.12 -26.37 8.72
C ARG A 10 -1.10 -25.81 9.77
N VAL A 11 -1.22 -26.45 10.93
CA VAL A 11 -2.09 -25.95 12.02
C VAL A 11 -1.51 -24.69 12.67
N LEU A 12 -0.17 -24.57 12.77
CA LEU A 12 0.47 -23.35 13.28
C LEU A 12 0.33 -22.16 12.31
N VAL A 13 0.44 -22.38 10.99
CA VAL A 13 0.26 -21.31 10.00
C VAL A 13 -1.19 -20.80 10.00
N VAL A 14 -2.18 -21.69 10.07
CA VAL A 14 -3.60 -21.28 10.12
C VAL A 14 -3.97 -20.60 11.44
N ALA A 15 -3.40 -21.03 12.58
CA ALA A 15 -3.60 -20.35 13.86
C ALA A 15 -2.90 -18.97 13.92
N SER A 16 -1.77 -18.80 13.21
CA SER A 16 -1.05 -17.53 13.12
C SER A 16 -1.80 -16.53 12.23
N VAL A 17 -2.35 -16.97 11.10
CA VAL A 17 -3.21 -16.15 10.24
C VAL A 17 -4.51 -15.78 10.93
N ALA A 18 -5.16 -16.70 11.67
CA ALA A 18 -6.38 -16.38 12.42
C ALA A 18 -6.16 -15.41 13.60
N ALA A 19 -5.00 -15.50 14.27
CA ALA A 19 -4.62 -14.53 15.31
C ALA A 19 -4.23 -13.17 14.72
N LEU A 20 -3.68 -13.13 13.49
CA LEU A 20 -3.37 -11.91 12.76
C LEU A 20 -4.64 -11.24 12.22
N VAL A 21 -5.61 -12.01 11.70
CA VAL A 21 -6.95 -11.55 11.31
C VAL A 21 -7.74 -11.00 12.51
N ALA A 22 -7.52 -11.55 13.71
CA ALA A 22 -8.15 -11.05 14.94
C ALA A 22 -7.41 -9.83 15.55
N ALA A 23 -6.10 -9.71 15.40
CA ALA A 23 -5.31 -8.56 15.87
C ALA A 23 -5.35 -7.36 14.90
N VAL A 24 -5.54 -7.62 13.61
CA VAL A 24 -5.81 -6.63 12.55
C VAL A 24 -7.30 -6.57 12.27
N GLY A 25 -8.14 -6.85 13.28
CA GLY A 25 -9.57 -6.55 13.21
C GLY A 25 -9.74 -5.07 12.89
N ILE A 26 -10.00 -4.76 11.62
CA ILE A 26 -10.45 -3.45 11.21
C ILE A 26 -11.87 -3.37 11.78
N ALA A 27 -11.95 -2.80 12.99
CA ALA A 27 -13.19 -2.24 13.48
C ALA A 27 -13.77 -1.41 12.33
N HIS A 28 -15.05 -1.59 12.02
CA HIS A 28 -15.79 -0.70 11.15
C HIS A 28 -15.50 0.73 11.62
N ALA A 29 -14.64 1.46 10.89
CA ALA A 29 -14.41 2.86 11.16
C ALA A 29 -15.80 3.51 11.04
N SER A 30 -16.24 4.20 12.09
CA SER A 30 -17.58 4.78 12.10
C SER A 30 -17.74 5.66 10.87
N ALA A 31 -18.79 5.39 10.11
CA ALA A 31 -19.22 6.18 8.97
C ALA A 31 -19.58 7.60 9.43
N GLU A 32 -18.58 8.47 9.59
CA GLU A 32 -18.81 9.90 9.85
C GLU A 32 -18.97 10.70 8.56
N ASP A 33 -18.66 10.12 7.40
CA ASP A 33 -18.94 10.73 6.09
C ASP A 33 -20.04 9.93 5.39
N GLY A 34 -21.31 10.26 5.66
CA GLY A 34 -22.41 9.75 4.85
C GLY A 34 -22.30 10.22 3.39
N ALA A 35 -23.02 9.58 2.47
CA ALA A 35 -22.92 9.81 1.02
C ALA A 35 -22.91 11.30 0.57
N ALA A 36 -23.71 12.16 1.22
CA ALA A 36 -23.74 13.60 0.92
C ALA A 36 -22.42 14.33 1.26
N GLY A 37 -21.74 13.91 2.33
CA GLY A 37 -20.47 14.51 2.75
C GLY A 37 -19.33 14.24 1.78
N ALA A 38 -19.30 13.04 1.17
CA ALA A 38 -18.29 12.69 0.16
C ALA A 38 -18.41 13.55 -1.11
N VAL A 39 -19.63 13.78 -1.59
CA VAL A 39 -19.88 14.62 -2.77
C VAL A 39 -19.49 16.07 -2.50
N ASP A 40 -19.91 16.63 -1.37
CA ASP A 40 -19.57 18.02 -0.99
C ASP A 40 -18.05 18.21 -0.82
N ALA A 41 -17.37 17.25 -0.20
CA ALA A 41 -15.91 17.27 -0.07
C ALA A 41 -15.19 17.21 -1.42
N ALA A 42 -15.64 16.35 -2.34
CA ALA A 42 -15.09 16.28 -3.70
C ALA A 42 -15.30 17.57 -4.49
N LEU A 43 -16.50 18.17 -4.38
CA LEU A 43 -16.79 19.46 -5.00
C LEU A 43 -15.91 20.59 -4.44
N HIS A 44 -15.61 20.56 -3.14
CA HIS A 44 -14.71 21.54 -2.53
C HIS A 44 -13.29 21.41 -3.09
N ARG A 45 -12.75 20.20 -3.18
CA ARG A 45 -11.38 19.97 -3.66
C ARG A 45 -11.18 20.23 -5.14
N THR A 46 -12.16 19.86 -5.98
CA THR A 46 -12.14 20.22 -7.41
C THR A 46 -12.16 21.73 -7.65
N ALA A 47 -12.57 22.53 -6.67
CA ALA A 47 -12.49 24.00 -6.73
C ALA A 47 -11.13 24.56 -6.26
N GLU A 48 -10.35 23.80 -5.48
CA GLU A 48 -9.04 24.21 -4.94
C GLU A 48 -7.86 23.85 -5.87
N ALA A 49 -8.01 22.84 -6.74
CA ALA A 49 -6.98 22.48 -7.72
C ALA A 49 -6.70 23.63 -8.70
N PRO A 50 -5.43 24.06 -8.90
CA PRO A 50 -5.11 25.12 -9.84
C PRO A 50 -5.42 24.66 -11.26
N ARG A 51 -6.42 25.27 -11.90
CA ARG A 51 -6.55 25.17 -13.35
C ARG A 51 -5.32 25.84 -13.94
N THR A 52 -4.44 25.05 -14.56
CA THR A 52 -3.39 25.61 -15.40
C THR A 52 -4.05 26.22 -16.62
N ASP A 53 -4.45 27.49 -16.50
CA ASP A 53 -5.00 28.27 -17.61
C ASP A 53 -3.91 28.40 -18.68
N ALA A 54 -3.96 27.53 -19.69
CA ALA A 54 -3.22 27.69 -20.93
C ALA A 54 -3.76 28.90 -21.69
N SER A 55 -3.36 30.10 -21.28
CA SER A 55 -3.60 31.33 -22.04
C SER A 55 -2.29 32.09 -22.25
N GLY A 56 -1.84 32.14 -23.50
CA GLY A 56 -0.89 33.15 -23.96
C GLY A 56 0.20 32.66 -24.90
N GLY A 57 0.07 32.99 -26.20
CA GLY A 57 1.21 33.15 -27.10
C GLY A 57 1.06 32.48 -28.45
N ALA A 58 0.53 33.21 -29.44
CA ALA A 58 0.63 32.80 -30.84
C ALA A 58 2.11 32.80 -31.28
N GLY A 59 2.67 31.61 -31.43
CA GLY A 59 3.99 31.36 -32.00
C GLY A 59 4.01 29.96 -32.60
N THR A 60 4.12 29.87 -33.92
CA THR A 60 4.14 28.60 -34.66
C THR A 60 5.45 27.87 -34.40
N THR A 61 5.40 26.89 -33.51
CA THR A 61 6.35 25.77 -33.36
C THR A 61 5.56 24.50 -33.03
N SER A 62 6.14 23.34 -33.29
CA SER A 62 5.50 22.03 -33.50
C SER A 62 4.39 21.64 -32.52
N VAL A 63 3.41 20.89 -33.05
CA VAL A 63 2.45 20.07 -32.31
C VAL A 63 3.18 18.92 -31.61
N ASP A 64 3.98 19.23 -30.60
CA ASP A 64 4.61 18.24 -29.72
C ASP A 64 4.06 18.42 -28.29
N ALA A 65 3.35 17.39 -27.84
CA ALA A 65 2.96 17.06 -26.47
C ALA A 65 2.39 18.19 -25.59
N VAL A 66 1.09 18.44 -25.70
CA VAL A 66 0.33 18.76 -24.47
C VAL A 66 0.40 17.50 -23.62
N ALA A 67 1.03 17.58 -22.43
CA ALA A 67 1.07 16.47 -21.49
C ALA A 67 -0.36 15.92 -21.31
N ARG A 68 -0.55 14.61 -21.48
CA ARG A 68 -1.86 14.01 -21.21
C ARG A 68 -2.12 14.15 -19.71
N GLN A 69 -3.23 14.77 -19.35
CA GLN A 69 -3.64 14.98 -17.96
C GLN A 69 -4.98 14.27 -17.72
N PRO A 70 -4.98 12.92 -17.63
CA PRO A 70 -6.21 12.18 -17.34
C PRO A 70 -6.66 12.45 -15.92
N ARG A 71 -7.98 12.65 -15.74
CA ARG A 71 -8.64 12.68 -14.44
C ARG A 71 -8.96 11.25 -14.01
N ILE A 72 -8.35 10.78 -12.93
CA ILE A 72 -8.42 9.38 -12.51
C ILE A 72 -9.07 9.29 -11.13
N LEU A 73 -10.26 8.70 -11.06
CA LEU A 73 -10.92 8.40 -9.79
C LEU A 73 -10.46 7.04 -9.27
N LEU A 74 -9.89 7.01 -8.06
CA LEU A 74 -9.35 5.79 -7.44
C LEU A 74 -10.29 5.27 -6.35
N VAL A 75 -11.18 4.34 -6.72
CA VAL A 75 -12.14 3.67 -5.82
C VAL A 75 -11.51 2.40 -5.26
N GLY A 76 -11.52 2.24 -3.95
CA GLY A 76 -11.01 1.01 -3.35
C GLY A 76 -11.12 0.96 -1.84
N ASP A 77 -10.38 0.04 -1.24
CA ASP A 77 -10.38 -0.19 0.21
C ASP A 77 -9.11 0.30 0.91
N SER A 78 -8.65 -0.39 1.97
CA SER A 78 -7.43 -0.08 2.71
C SER A 78 -6.17 -0.18 1.86
N ILE A 79 -6.15 -1.06 0.84
CA ILE A 79 -5.01 -1.18 -0.08
C ILE A 79 -4.91 0.08 -0.95
N THR A 80 -6.05 0.68 -1.33
CA THR A 80 -6.08 1.96 -2.06
C THR A 80 -5.86 3.15 -1.15
N GLN A 81 -6.47 3.18 0.04
CA GLN A 81 -6.28 4.26 1.01
C GLN A 81 -4.83 4.37 1.45
N GLY A 82 -4.17 3.24 1.71
CA GLY A 82 -2.81 3.16 2.21
C GLY A 82 -2.74 3.39 3.73
N MET A 83 -1.55 3.16 4.30
CA MET A 83 -1.33 3.30 5.74
C MET A 83 -0.26 4.34 6.03
N THR A 84 -0.18 4.78 7.28
CA THR A 84 0.84 5.76 7.72
C THR A 84 2.25 5.38 7.27
N GLY A 85 2.98 6.36 6.73
CA GLY A 85 4.35 6.21 6.27
C GLY A 85 4.51 5.38 5.00
N ASP A 86 3.42 5.02 4.32
CA ASP A 86 3.47 4.45 2.97
C ASP A 86 3.73 5.54 1.92
N HIS A 87 4.34 5.11 0.82
CA HIS A 87 4.19 5.85 -0.44
C HIS A 87 2.82 5.58 -1.05
N THR A 88 2.31 4.35 -0.88
CA THR A 88 1.14 3.77 -1.55
C THR A 88 1.41 3.44 -3.01
N TRP A 89 0.69 2.43 -3.54
CA TRP A 89 0.76 2.13 -4.97
C TRP A 89 0.31 3.31 -5.83
N ARG A 90 -0.51 4.24 -5.29
CA ARG A 90 -0.97 5.45 -6.00
C ARG A 90 0.20 6.38 -6.31
N TYR A 91 1.08 6.61 -5.34
CA TYR A 91 2.32 7.35 -5.56
C TYR A 91 3.21 6.66 -6.60
N ARG A 92 3.35 5.33 -6.52
CA ARG A 92 4.14 4.57 -7.51
C ARG A 92 3.55 4.65 -8.91
N ALA A 93 2.23 4.61 -9.04
CA ALA A 93 1.55 4.81 -10.32
C ALA A 93 1.73 6.24 -10.84
N TYR A 94 1.67 7.24 -9.95
CA TYR A 94 1.96 8.63 -10.27
C TYR A 94 3.39 8.80 -10.82
N GLU A 95 4.41 8.23 -10.16
CA GLU A 95 5.80 8.22 -10.64
C GLU A 95 5.90 7.62 -12.05
N LEU A 96 5.35 6.41 -12.25
CA LEU A 96 5.38 5.72 -13.54
C LEU A 96 4.71 6.52 -14.67
N LEU A 97 3.64 7.27 -14.38
CA LEU A 97 2.95 8.11 -15.36
C LEU A 97 3.77 9.37 -15.68
N VAL A 98 4.29 10.04 -14.65
CA VAL A 98 5.09 11.27 -14.80
C VAL A 98 6.38 11.02 -15.57
N GLU A 99 7.03 9.87 -15.35
CA GLU A 99 8.21 9.43 -16.12
C GLU A 99 7.94 9.36 -17.63
N GLN A 100 6.69 9.13 -18.03
CA GLN A 100 6.24 9.05 -19.42
C GLN A 100 5.69 10.39 -19.96
N GLY A 101 5.73 11.46 -19.16
CA GLY A 101 5.14 12.76 -19.51
C GLY A 101 3.62 12.81 -19.41
N VAL A 102 3.01 11.85 -18.71
CA VAL A 102 1.59 11.85 -18.34
C VAL A 102 1.48 12.37 -16.92
N VAL A 103 0.85 13.52 -16.72
CA VAL A 103 0.67 14.09 -15.37
C VAL A 103 -0.77 13.86 -14.96
N PRO A 104 -1.08 12.79 -14.21
CA PRO A 104 -2.46 12.51 -13.83
C PRO A 104 -2.98 13.57 -12.86
N ASP A 105 -4.29 13.82 -12.94
CA ASP A 105 -5.08 14.50 -11.93
C ASP A 105 -5.85 13.41 -11.19
N PHE A 106 -5.36 13.01 -10.02
CA PHE A 106 -6.11 12.06 -9.19
C PHE A 106 -7.27 12.81 -8.56
N VAL A 107 -8.44 12.19 -8.58
CA VAL A 107 -9.67 12.83 -8.09
C VAL A 107 -10.33 11.94 -7.04
N GLY A 108 -11.01 12.57 -6.09
CA GLY A 108 -11.73 11.86 -5.05
C GLY A 108 -12.24 12.79 -3.97
N TYR A 109 -12.59 12.22 -2.82
CA TYR A 109 -13.03 12.97 -1.64
C TYR A 109 -12.17 12.71 -0.39
N ARG A 110 -11.12 11.90 -0.47
CA ARG A 110 -10.08 11.75 0.56
C ARG A 110 -8.68 12.09 0.09
N THR A 111 -7.82 12.41 1.04
CA THR A 111 -6.37 12.58 0.89
C THR A 111 -5.59 11.81 1.96
N ASP A 112 -6.29 11.12 2.86
CA ASP A 112 -5.74 10.56 4.08
C ASP A 112 -5.30 9.09 3.94
N THR A 113 -4.38 8.68 4.81
CA THR A 113 -4.05 7.26 5.08
C THR A 113 -4.66 6.81 6.41
N VAL A 114 -4.51 5.52 6.74
CA VAL A 114 -4.94 4.96 8.04
C VAL A 114 -3.74 4.60 8.90
N ASP A 115 -3.80 4.93 10.19
CA ASP A 115 -2.85 4.39 11.17
C ASP A 115 -3.23 2.93 11.51
N PRO A 116 -2.36 1.94 11.23
CA PRO A 116 -2.72 0.54 11.38
C PRO A 116 -2.91 0.12 12.84
N VAL A 117 -2.45 0.91 13.81
CA VAL A 117 -2.58 0.64 15.25
C VAL A 117 -3.83 1.31 15.82
N THR A 118 -3.97 2.62 15.63
CA THR A 118 -5.09 3.39 16.21
C THR A 118 -6.37 3.31 15.36
N LYS A 119 -6.24 2.94 14.09
CA LYS A 119 -7.30 2.96 13.06
C LYS A 119 -7.81 4.35 12.70
N GLU A 120 -7.11 5.40 13.16
CA GLU A 120 -7.45 6.78 12.84
C GLU A 120 -7.01 7.14 11.41
N ARG A 121 -7.76 8.05 10.77
CA ARG A 121 -7.36 8.69 9.53
C ARG A 121 -6.31 9.75 9.80
N VAL A 122 -5.27 9.81 8.98
CA VAL A 122 -4.09 10.64 9.20
C VAL A 122 -3.46 11.06 7.89
N GLU A 123 -2.86 12.25 7.87
CA GLU A 123 -2.16 12.81 6.72
C GLU A 123 -0.66 12.53 6.85
N ASP A 124 -0.27 11.26 6.76
CA ASP A 124 1.12 10.81 6.99
C ASP A 124 1.61 9.90 5.88
N TYR A 125 2.08 10.49 4.78
CA TYR A 125 2.73 9.80 3.67
C TYR A 125 4.25 9.81 3.81
N ALA A 126 4.92 8.85 3.16
CA ALA A 126 6.37 8.92 2.98
C ALA A 126 6.76 10.15 2.13
N ASP A 127 6.03 10.38 1.03
CA ASP A 127 6.10 11.60 0.21
C ASP A 127 4.70 12.24 0.15
N PRO A 128 4.51 13.44 0.73
CA PRO A 128 3.22 14.12 0.74
C PRO A 128 2.98 15.05 -0.47
N ASP A 129 3.95 15.23 -1.37
CA ASP A 129 3.93 16.28 -2.40
C ASP A 129 3.25 15.84 -3.72
N PHE A 130 2.97 14.54 -3.88
CA PHE A 130 2.20 14.03 -5.03
C PHE A 130 0.70 14.35 -4.92
N ASP A 131 -0.04 14.13 -6.02
CA ASP A 131 -1.49 14.23 -5.99
C ASP A 131 -2.08 13.08 -5.14
N ARG A 132 -2.60 13.43 -3.96
CA ARG A 132 -3.02 12.45 -2.96
C ARG A 132 -4.49 12.10 -3.06
N ASP A 133 -5.25 12.69 -3.96
CA ASP A 133 -6.70 12.50 -4.00
C ASP A 133 -7.08 11.03 -4.30
N HIS A 134 -8.07 10.52 -3.56
CA HIS A 134 -8.64 9.18 -3.78
C HIS A 134 -10.06 9.05 -3.20
N ALA A 135 -10.66 7.89 -3.46
CA ALA A 135 -11.92 7.44 -2.86
C ALA A 135 -11.76 6.08 -2.14
N GLY A 136 -10.52 5.68 -1.84
CA GLY A 136 -10.19 4.52 -1.01
C GLY A 136 -10.70 4.62 0.44
N VAL A 137 -11.34 3.55 0.95
CA VAL A 137 -11.89 3.47 2.30
C VAL A 137 -11.62 2.12 2.96
N ALA A 138 -10.82 2.10 4.03
CA ALA A 138 -10.47 0.89 4.75
C ALA A 138 -11.71 0.10 5.18
N GLY A 139 -11.71 -1.19 4.85
CA GLY A 139 -12.83 -2.11 5.12
C GLY A 139 -14.00 -2.03 4.15
N MET A 140 -13.99 -1.11 3.17
CA MET A 140 -15.05 -1.02 2.16
C MET A 140 -15.13 -2.30 1.33
N THR A 141 -16.36 -2.72 1.07
CA THR A 141 -16.70 -3.87 0.25
C THR A 141 -17.30 -3.39 -1.08
N ALA A 142 -17.27 -4.25 -2.10
CA ALA A 142 -17.98 -3.97 -3.35
C ALA A 142 -19.51 -4.07 -3.18
N THR A 143 -19.96 -4.90 -2.24
CA THR A 143 -21.37 -5.13 -1.93
C THR A 143 -22.03 -4.03 -1.09
N ASP A 144 -21.25 -3.23 -0.37
CA ASP A 144 -21.73 -2.11 0.45
C ASP A 144 -20.82 -0.88 0.32
N PRO A 145 -20.88 -0.14 -0.82
CA PRO A 145 -20.13 1.08 -0.99
C PRO A 145 -20.48 2.12 0.07
N GLN A 146 -19.47 2.70 0.73
CA GLN A 146 -19.67 3.64 1.84
C GLN A 146 -20.03 5.07 1.41
N TYR A 147 -20.20 5.32 0.11
CA TYR A 147 -20.57 6.61 -0.47
C TYR A 147 -21.32 6.42 -1.79
N ASP A 148 -21.99 7.49 -2.24
CA ASP A 148 -22.67 7.52 -3.55
C ASP A 148 -21.63 7.62 -4.67
N VAL A 149 -21.38 6.49 -5.35
CA VAL A 149 -20.41 6.39 -6.44
C VAL A 149 -20.83 7.26 -7.63
N ALA A 150 -22.11 7.27 -8.00
CA ALA A 150 -22.61 8.09 -9.10
C ALA A 150 -22.47 9.58 -8.78
N GLY A 151 -22.86 10.00 -7.58
CA GLY A 151 -22.69 11.36 -7.09
C GLY A 151 -21.23 11.82 -7.07
N LEU A 152 -20.33 10.97 -6.55
CA LEU A 152 -18.89 11.26 -6.53
C LEU A 152 -18.31 11.35 -7.95
N THR A 153 -18.69 10.44 -8.84
CA THR A 153 -18.28 10.45 -10.25
C THR A 153 -18.77 11.71 -10.95
N ALA A 154 -20.01 12.13 -10.73
CA ALA A 154 -20.56 13.36 -11.30
C ALA A 154 -19.82 14.61 -10.80
N ALA A 155 -19.46 14.66 -9.52
CA ALA A 155 -18.71 15.77 -8.93
C ALA A 155 -17.27 15.85 -9.44
N THR A 156 -16.60 14.70 -9.54
CA THR A 156 -15.18 14.63 -9.90
C THR A 156 -14.93 14.58 -11.41
N ARG A 157 -15.92 14.21 -12.22
CA ARG A 157 -15.84 14.13 -13.69
C ARG A 157 -14.56 13.42 -14.18
N PRO A 158 -14.33 12.15 -13.80
CA PRO A 158 -13.14 11.41 -14.21
C PRO A 158 -13.21 11.05 -15.69
N ASP A 159 -12.04 10.95 -16.33
CA ASP A 159 -11.86 10.32 -17.64
C ASP A 159 -11.79 8.79 -17.51
N LEU A 160 -11.25 8.29 -16.39
CA LEU A 160 -11.25 6.88 -16.05
C LEU A 160 -11.40 6.62 -14.55
N VAL A 161 -11.97 5.47 -14.20
CA VAL A 161 -12.14 5.02 -12.81
C VAL A 161 -11.40 3.71 -12.59
N VAL A 162 -10.53 3.65 -11.59
CA VAL A 162 -9.91 2.40 -11.12
C VAL A 162 -10.71 1.91 -9.93
N VAL A 163 -11.21 0.67 -9.99
CA VAL A 163 -11.97 0.01 -8.92
C VAL A 163 -11.17 -1.18 -8.40
N SER A 164 -10.70 -1.07 -7.15
CA SER A 164 -9.99 -2.13 -6.42
C SER A 164 -10.75 -2.49 -5.15
N LEU A 165 -11.78 -3.33 -5.28
CA LEU A 165 -12.64 -3.81 -4.19
C LEU A 165 -12.90 -5.31 -4.32
N GLY A 166 -13.12 -5.98 -3.19
CA GLY A 166 -13.54 -7.39 -3.14
C GLY A 166 -12.79 -8.24 -2.12
N VAL A 167 -11.60 -7.82 -1.68
CA VAL A 167 -10.86 -8.55 -0.63
C VAL A 167 -11.60 -8.54 0.70
N ASN A 168 -12.23 -7.42 1.07
CA ASN A 168 -13.04 -7.34 2.30
C ASN A 168 -14.29 -8.21 2.20
N ASP A 169 -14.95 -8.26 1.05
CA ASP A 169 -16.08 -9.15 0.81
C ASP A 169 -15.68 -10.63 1.00
N ALA A 170 -14.54 -11.02 0.42
CA ALA A 170 -14.01 -12.38 0.56
C ALA A 170 -13.68 -12.72 2.02
N LEU A 171 -13.05 -11.79 2.75
CA LEU A 171 -12.76 -11.93 4.18
C LEU A 171 -14.02 -12.02 5.05
N GLN A 172 -15.10 -11.35 4.64
CA GLN A 172 -16.41 -11.43 5.28
C GLN A 172 -17.23 -12.67 4.85
N GLY A 173 -16.71 -13.46 3.90
CA GLY A 173 -17.33 -14.69 3.43
C GLY A 173 -18.53 -14.46 2.51
N HIS A 174 -18.59 -13.32 1.82
CA HIS A 174 -19.61 -13.05 0.81
C HIS A 174 -19.48 -14.02 -0.37
N ASP A 175 -20.60 -14.29 -1.03
CA ASP A 175 -20.61 -15.10 -2.24
C ASP A 175 -19.91 -14.32 -3.38
N PRO A 176 -18.96 -14.93 -4.13
CA PRO A 176 -18.29 -14.26 -5.24
C PRO A 176 -19.24 -13.69 -6.29
N ASP A 177 -20.42 -14.28 -6.49
CA ASP A 177 -21.43 -13.78 -7.43
C ASP A 177 -22.08 -12.48 -6.90
N ASP A 178 -22.26 -12.34 -5.58
CA ASP A 178 -22.73 -11.09 -4.96
C ASP A 178 -21.66 -9.99 -5.07
N VAL A 179 -20.39 -10.33 -4.88
CA VAL A 179 -19.26 -9.40 -5.08
C VAL A 179 -19.24 -8.91 -6.54
N ALA A 180 -19.42 -9.82 -7.50
CA ALA A 180 -19.50 -9.49 -8.91
C ALA A 180 -20.70 -8.57 -9.24
N ALA A 181 -21.85 -8.80 -8.59
CA ALA A 181 -23.02 -7.94 -8.73
C ALA A 181 -22.74 -6.53 -8.18
N GLY A 182 -22.07 -6.41 -7.03
CA GLY A 182 -21.65 -5.12 -6.46
C GLY A 182 -20.69 -4.36 -7.37
N LEU A 183 -19.65 -5.02 -7.89
CA LEU A 183 -18.72 -4.42 -8.85
C LEU A 183 -19.43 -3.95 -10.13
N ARG A 184 -20.38 -4.74 -10.67
CA ARG A 184 -21.20 -4.32 -11.81
C ARG A 184 -22.02 -3.07 -11.49
N ALA A 185 -22.66 -3.02 -10.32
CA ALA A 185 -23.43 -1.85 -9.89
C ALA A 185 -22.56 -0.59 -9.81
N ILE A 186 -21.33 -0.69 -9.31
CA ILE A 186 -20.36 0.42 -9.30
C ILE A 186 -20.08 0.91 -10.72
N VAL A 187 -19.85 0.01 -11.69
CA VAL A 187 -19.62 0.38 -13.09
C VAL A 187 -20.87 1.02 -13.72
N ASP A 188 -22.05 0.50 -13.42
CA ASP A 188 -23.33 1.07 -13.88
C ASP A 188 -23.54 2.49 -13.32
N ASP A 189 -23.23 2.71 -12.04
CA ASP A 189 -23.29 4.03 -11.39
C ASP A 189 -22.35 5.03 -12.07
N VAL A 190 -21.10 4.64 -12.34
CA VAL A 190 -20.14 5.46 -13.09
C VAL A 190 -20.71 5.84 -14.46
N ARG A 191 -21.19 4.85 -15.22
CA ARG A 191 -21.70 5.06 -16.59
C ARG A 191 -23.00 5.86 -16.64
N SER A 192 -23.79 5.84 -15.57
CA SER A 192 -25.04 6.60 -15.48
C SER A 192 -24.82 8.12 -15.58
N VAL A 193 -23.65 8.61 -15.13
CA VAL A 193 -23.30 10.04 -15.10
C VAL A 193 -22.09 10.38 -15.98
N ALA A 194 -21.19 9.42 -16.23
CA ALA A 194 -20.01 9.55 -17.06
C ALA A 194 -19.99 8.43 -18.12
N PRO A 195 -20.88 8.47 -19.14
CA PRO A 195 -21.09 7.37 -20.09
C PRO A 195 -19.90 7.08 -21.02
N TYR A 196 -18.85 7.91 -20.96
CA TYR A 196 -17.62 7.78 -21.75
C TYR A 196 -16.37 7.50 -20.88
N ALA A 197 -16.51 7.46 -19.56
CA ALA A 197 -15.38 7.14 -18.70
C ALA A 197 -14.97 5.68 -18.92
N ASP A 198 -13.67 5.44 -19.09
CA ASP A 198 -13.16 4.07 -19.09
C ASP A 198 -13.05 3.54 -17.66
N VAL A 199 -13.01 2.23 -17.49
CA VAL A 199 -12.91 1.58 -16.17
C VAL A 199 -11.75 0.61 -16.15
N VAL A 200 -11.01 0.58 -15.05
CA VAL A 200 -10.10 -0.50 -14.71
C VAL A 200 -10.68 -1.26 -13.53
N LEU A 201 -10.93 -2.56 -13.69
CA LEU A 201 -11.23 -3.45 -12.58
C LEU A 201 -9.93 -4.13 -12.15
N ALA A 202 -9.58 -4.03 -10.86
CA ALA A 202 -8.37 -4.63 -10.33
C ALA A 202 -8.65 -5.97 -9.63
N GLU A 203 -7.89 -6.99 -10.00
CA GLU A 203 -7.85 -8.23 -9.23
C GLU A 203 -7.29 -7.99 -7.83
N GLN A 204 -7.76 -8.78 -6.88
CA GLN A 204 -7.33 -8.70 -5.50
C GLN A 204 -6.03 -9.50 -5.34
N THR A 205 -4.95 -8.85 -4.87
CA THR A 205 -3.59 -9.42 -4.83
C THR A 205 -3.41 -10.55 -3.82
N THR A 206 -4.21 -10.58 -2.76
CA THR A 206 -4.13 -11.54 -1.66
C THR A 206 -4.72 -12.91 -2.01
N THR A 207 -4.22 -13.54 -3.07
CA THR A 207 -4.75 -14.79 -3.64
C THR A 207 -4.67 -16.01 -2.71
N TRP A 208 -3.85 -15.92 -1.66
CA TRP A 208 -3.77 -16.92 -0.59
C TRP A 208 -4.94 -16.87 0.39
N LEU A 209 -5.73 -15.79 0.40
CA LEU A 209 -6.90 -15.68 1.27
C LEU A 209 -8.08 -16.48 0.69
N PRO A 210 -8.84 -17.20 1.54
CA PRO A 210 -10.06 -17.87 1.09
C PRO A 210 -11.03 -16.92 0.39
N GLY A 211 -11.67 -17.39 -0.69
CA GLY A 211 -12.64 -16.61 -1.47
C GLY A 211 -12.02 -15.70 -2.53
N VAL A 212 -10.83 -15.13 -2.28
CA VAL A 212 -10.18 -14.18 -3.22
C VAL A 212 -9.97 -14.76 -4.62
N PRO A 213 -9.47 -16.00 -4.81
CA PRO A 213 -9.34 -16.58 -6.15
C PRO A 213 -10.66 -16.65 -6.93
N ALA A 214 -11.77 -16.93 -6.24
CA ALA A 214 -13.09 -16.99 -6.87
C ALA A 214 -13.62 -15.58 -7.21
N VAL A 215 -13.38 -14.59 -6.35
CA VAL A 215 -13.66 -13.18 -6.65
C VAL A 215 -12.87 -12.73 -7.90
N ASN A 216 -11.57 -13.04 -7.98
CA ASN A 216 -10.76 -12.68 -9.15
C ASN A 216 -11.26 -13.36 -10.44
N GLU A 217 -11.71 -14.62 -10.38
CA GLU A 217 -12.36 -15.27 -11.52
C GLU A 217 -13.59 -14.48 -12.01
N ARG A 218 -14.40 -13.95 -11.10
CA ARG A 218 -15.55 -13.11 -11.45
C ARG A 218 -15.16 -11.75 -11.98
N ILE A 219 -14.12 -11.12 -11.44
CA ILE A 219 -13.59 -9.85 -11.94
C ILE A 219 -13.17 -10.00 -13.40
N ARG A 220 -12.44 -11.07 -13.76
CA ARG A 220 -12.09 -11.35 -15.16
C ARG A 220 -13.31 -11.46 -16.06
N GLY A 221 -14.32 -12.21 -15.63
CA GLY A 221 -15.56 -12.36 -16.39
C GLY A 221 -16.31 -11.04 -16.58
N LEU A 222 -16.29 -10.15 -15.58
CA LEU A 222 -16.90 -8.83 -15.66
C LEU A 222 -16.21 -7.91 -16.67
N VAL A 223 -14.87 -8.00 -16.80
CA VAL A 223 -14.15 -7.19 -17.79
C VAL A 223 -14.67 -7.48 -19.20
N ASP A 224 -14.75 -8.76 -19.58
CA ASP A 224 -15.28 -9.16 -20.89
C ASP A 224 -16.77 -8.80 -21.07
N GLU A 225 -17.57 -8.95 -20.02
CA GLU A 225 -19.00 -8.67 -20.07
C GLU A 225 -19.32 -7.17 -20.21
N LEU A 226 -18.56 -6.34 -19.50
CA LEU A 226 -18.84 -4.91 -19.37
C LEU A 226 -18.10 -4.07 -20.40
N ASP A 227 -17.11 -4.58 -21.12
CA ASP A 227 -16.38 -3.82 -22.14
C ASP A 227 -17.29 -3.34 -23.29
N THR A 228 -17.13 -2.07 -23.67
CA THR A 228 -17.87 -1.47 -24.78
C THR A 228 -17.02 -0.43 -25.50
N GLU A 229 -17.32 -0.15 -26.77
CA GLU A 229 -16.63 0.92 -27.52
C GLU A 229 -16.79 2.32 -26.90
N ARG A 230 -17.85 2.55 -26.12
CA ARG A 230 -18.16 3.88 -25.55
C ARG A 230 -17.47 4.12 -24.21
N SER A 231 -17.34 3.08 -23.40
CA SER A 231 -16.77 3.07 -22.06
C SER A 231 -16.08 1.72 -21.94
N ARG A 232 -14.76 1.71 -22.15
CA ARG A 232 -13.99 0.47 -22.21
C ARG A 232 -13.68 -0.02 -20.81
N VAL A 233 -13.47 -1.32 -20.66
CA VAL A 233 -13.05 -1.93 -19.40
C VAL A 233 -11.74 -2.68 -19.59
N ALA A 234 -10.75 -2.37 -18.77
CA ALA A 234 -9.47 -3.08 -18.73
C ALA A 234 -9.28 -3.77 -17.38
N LEU A 235 -8.42 -4.79 -17.35
CA LEU A 235 -8.10 -5.57 -16.17
C LEU A 235 -6.72 -5.16 -15.63
N ALA A 236 -6.64 -4.71 -14.38
CA ALA A 236 -5.38 -4.72 -13.65
C ALA A 236 -5.23 -6.09 -12.97
N GLN A 237 -4.29 -6.90 -13.45
CA GLN A 237 -4.10 -8.28 -13.01
C GLN A 237 -3.37 -8.35 -11.66
N VAL A 238 -3.46 -9.49 -10.97
CA VAL A 238 -2.51 -9.76 -9.88
C VAL A 238 -1.09 -9.83 -10.47
N PRO A 239 -0.11 -9.10 -9.94
CA PRO A 239 1.26 -9.15 -10.45
C PRO A 239 1.85 -10.56 -10.40
N ASP A 240 2.64 -10.90 -11.42
CA ASP A 240 3.30 -12.20 -11.49
C ASP A 240 4.23 -12.41 -10.28
N GLY A 241 4.01 -13.51 -9.55
CA GLY A 241 4.83 -13.87 -8.39
C GLY A 241 4.47 -13.14 -7.09
N TYR A 242 3.40 -12.32 -7.08
CA TYR A 242 2.97 -11.61 -5.88
C TYR A 242 2.64 -12.59 -4.74
N ASP A 243 3.28 -12.43 -3.58
CA ASP A 243 3.11 -13.32 -2.43
C ASP A 243 3.00 -12.60 -1.08
N ALA A 244 2.52 -13.35 -0.09
CA ALA A 244 2.21 -12.82 1.23
C ALA A 244 3.44 -12.35 1.99
N ASP A 245 4.56 -13.05 1.86
CA ASP A 245 5.74 -12.82 2.69
C ASP A 245 6.58 -11.68 2.12
N ASP A 246 6.77 -11.65 0.80
CA ASP A 246 7.70 -10.74 0.15
C ASP A 246 7.06 -9.42 -0.30
N ASP A 247 5.76 -9.39 -0.63
CA ASP A 247 5.10 -8.19 -1.18
C ASP A 247 4.20 -7.47 -0.17
N THR A 248 4.02 -8.01 1.03
CA THR A 248 3.18 -7.40 2.08
C THR A 248 3.97 -7.16 3.36
N TRP A 249 3.41 -6.37 4.29
CA TRP A 249 4.02 -6.18 5.61
C TRP A 249 3.26 -6.86 6.76
N ASP A 250 2.01 -7.24 6.56
CA ASP A 250 1.16 -7.98 7.52
C ASP A 250 0.43 -9.19 6.91
N GLY A 251 0.82 -9.65 5.72
CA GLY A 251 0.15 -10.72 4.99
C GLY A 251 -1.05 -10.28 4.15
N ILE A 252 -1.38 -8.98 4.13
CA ILE A 252 -2.50 -8.41 3.37
C ILE A 252 -2.09 -7.12 2.65
N HIS A 253 -1.57 -6.14 3.40
CA HIS A 253 -1.30 -4.80 2.89
C HIS A 253 0.09 -4.71 2.26
N PRO A 254 0.22 -4.09 1.07
CA PRO A 254 1.46 -4.07 0.32
C PRO A 254 2.58 -3.37 1.09
N ASN A 255 3.79 -3.93 1.02
CA ASN A 255 5.02 -3.19 1.34
C ASN A 255 5.52 -2.47 0.07
N ALA A 256 6.68 -1.82 0.12
CA ALA A 256 7.19 -1.06 -1.02
C ALA A 256 7.36 -1.89 -2.32
N VAL A 257 7.70 -3.19 -2.22
CA VAL A 257 7.79 -4.09 -3.38
C VAL A 257 6.39 -4.30 -3.97
N GLY A 258 5.43 -4.67 -3.11
CA GLY A 258 4.06 -4.90 -3.53
C GLY A 258 3.37 -3.65 -4.07
N GLU A 259 3.65 -2.47 -3.51
CA GLU A 259 3.14 -1.19 -4.02
C GLU A 259 3.60 -0.92 -5.45
N ILE A 260 4.88 -1.18 -5.76
CA ILE A 260 5.45 -1.02 -7.10
C ILE A 260 4.82 -2.04 -8.07
N ALA A 261 4.64 -3.29 -7.63
CA ALA A 261 4.04 -4.35 -8.43
C ALA A 261 2.58 -4.04 -8.79
N ILE A 262 1.77 -3.59 -7.81
CA ILE A 262 0.38 -3.17 -8.03
C ILE A 262 0.33 -1.98 -9.00
N ALA A 263 1.17 -0.97 -8.79
CA ALA A 263 1.21 0.20 -9.65
C ALA A 263 1.55 -0.15 -11.10
N HIS A 264 2.47 -1.09 -11.31
CA HIS A 264 2.82 -1.58 -12.64
C HIS A 264 1.59 -2.16 -13.36
N GLU A 265 0.81 -3.03 -12.72
CA GLU A 265 -0.37 -3.65 -13.35
C GLU A 265 -1.50 -2.64 -13.58
N VAL A 266 -1.68 -1.67 -12.69
CA VAL A 266 -2.63 -0.57 -12.91
C VAL A 266 -2.21 0.28 -14.12
N VAL A 267 -0.94 0.69 -14.20
CA VAL A 267 -0.44 1.50 -15.34
C VAL A 267 -0.43 0.69 -16.64
N ALA A 268 -0.20 -0.62 -16.58
CA ALA A 268 -0.35 -1.51 -17.74
C ALA A 268 -1.81 -1.53 -18.26
N ALA A 269 -2.81 -1.63 -17.38
CA ALA A 269 -4.22 -1.53 -17.76
C ALA A 269 -4.57 -0.15 -18.35
N LEU A 270 -4.05 0.94 -17.78
CA LEU A 270 -4.18 2.29 -18.35
C LEU A 270 -3.57 2.38 -19.75
N SER A 271 -2.49 1.65 -20.02
CA SER A 271 -1.87 1.59 -21.34
C SER A 271 -2.72 0.89 -22.38
N GLU A 272 -3.43 -0.18 -22.02
CA GLU A 272 -4.39 -0.85 -22.91
C GLU A 272 -5.52 0.09 -23.34
N LEU A 273 -5.89 1.01 -22.44
CA LEU A 273 -6.86 2.07 -22.69
C LEU A 273 -6.27 3.28 -23.43
N GLY A 274 -4.94 3.36 -23.60
CA GLY A 274 -4.27 4.44 -24.32
C GLY A 274 -4.02 5.72 -23.50
N TYR A 275 -4.08 5.64 -22.17
CA TYR A 275 -3.76 6.76 -21.29
C TYR A 275 -2.25 6.90 -21.02
N ALA A 276 -1.49 5.81 -21.15
CA ALA A 276 -0.05 5.74 -20.90
C ALA A 276 0.63 4.74 -21.84
N ASP A 277 1.96 4.76 -21.87
CA ASP A 277 2.74 3.66 -22.44
C ASP A 277 2.83 2.50 -21.43
N LYS A 278 3.05 1.29 -21.95
CA LYS A 278 3.19 0.12 -21.08
C LYS A 278 4.45 0.31 -20.21
N PRO A 279 4.34 0.22 -18.88
CA PRO A 279 5.50 0.40 -18.01
C PRO A 279 6.53 -0.70 -18.30
N ALA A 280 7.81 -0.37 -18.10
CA ALA A 280 8.85 -1.39 -18.16
C ALA A 280 8.60 -2.43 -17.06
N THR A 281 8.79 -3.71 -17.37
CA THR A 281 8.70 -4.77 -16.36
C THR A 281 9.59 -4.45 -15.18
N VAL A 282 9.00 -4.45 -13.99
CA VAL A 282 9.69 -4.32 -12.71
C VAL A 282 10.48 -5.61 -12.49
N ARG A 283 11.65 -5.74 -13.13
CA ARG A 283 12.61 -6.79 -12.82
C ARG A 283 13.66 -6.19 -11.90
N ASP A 284 13.74 -6.75 -10.69
CA ASP A 284 14.79 -6.48 -9.71
C ASP A 284 14.91 -5.01 -9.26
N LEU A 285 13.82 -4.22 -9.32
CA LEU A 285 13.85 -2.88 -8.71
C LEU A 285 14.05 -3.05 -7.20
N PRO A 286 15.14 -2.56 -6.60
CA PRO A 286 15.28 -2.56 -5.16
C PRO A 286 14.18 -1.66 -4.61
N ALA A 287 13.16 -2.27 -4.00
CA ALA A 287 12.12 -1.48 -3.37
C ALA A 287 12.70 -0.82 -2.11
N PRO A 288 12.66 0.52 -2.01
CA PRO A 288 13.20 1.18 -0.83
C PRO A 288 12.35 0.77 0.38
N GLY A 289 13.00 0.29 1.44
CA GLY A 289 12.34 0.25 2.75
C GLY A 289 12.02 1.66 3.26
N PRO A 290 11.52 1.78 4.50
CA PRO A 290 11.10 3.08 5.04
C PRO A 290 12.17 4.17 4.92
N ASP A 291 11.74 5.37 4.49
CA ASP A 291 12.62 6.55 4.36
C ASP A 291 12.87 7.27 5.70
N ARG A 292 12.39 6.69 6.80
CA ARG A 292 12.48 7.25 8.15
C ARG A 292 13.43 6.40 8.99
N SER A 293 14.45 7.04 9.58
CA SER A 293 15.36 6.36 10.52
C SER A 293 14.70 6.11 11.88
N VAL A 294 15.12 5.03 12.54
CA VAL A 294 14.80 4.78 13.94
C VAL A 294 15.44 5.85 14.83
N GLU A 295 14.69 6.38 15.79
CA GLU A 295 15.16 7.45 16.68
C GLU A 295 15.44 6.95 18.10
N GLY A 296 16.25 7.72 18.85
CA GLY A 296 16.42 7.51 20.29
C GLY A 296 17.03 6.17 20.71
N ALA A 297 17.66 5.45 19.78
CA ALA A 297 18.31 4.17 20.05
C ALA A 297 19.32 4.31 21.21
N ARG A 298 19.21 3.44 22.22
CA ARG A 298 20.05 3.47 23.42
C ARG A 298 20.06 2.15 24.16
N PHE A 299 21.11 1.92 24.96
CA PHE A 299 21.14 0.82 25.92
C PHE A 299 20.37 1.21 27.18
N VAL A 300 19.37 0.41 27.58
CA VAL A 300 18.59 0.61 28.81
C VAL A 300 18.99 -0.34 29.94
N ALA A 301 19.60 -1.49 29.61
CA ALA A 301 20.21 -2.37 30.60
C ALA A 301 21.40 -3.11 29.99
N ARG A 302 22.37 -3.49 30.82
CA ARG A 302 23.56 -4.25 30.42
C ARG A 302 23.92 -5.25 31.51
N THR A 303 24.22 -6.47 31.12
CA THR A 303 24.81 -7.51 31.97
C THR A 303 26.13 -7.96 31.34
N PRO A 304 26.95 -8.76 32.03
CA PRO A 304 28.18 -9.27 31.44
C PRO A 304 27.99 -9.99 30.10
N THR A 305 26.80 -10.56 29.84
CA THR A 305 26.52 -11.38 28.66
C THR A 305 25.34 -10.90 27.81
N SER A 306 24.67 -9.81 28.20
CA SER A 306 23.49 -9.31 27.48
C SER A 306 23.41 -7.78 27.43
N LEU A 307 22.79 -7.27 26.37
CA LEU A 307 22.51 -5.86 26.15
C LEU A 307 21.00 -5.71 25.89
N ARG A 308 20.32 -4.82 26.62
CA ARG A 308 18.94 -4.43 26.29
C ARG A 308 18.94 -3.07 25.64
N LEU A 309 18.34 -2.99 24.46
CA LEU A 309 18.18 -1.78 23.67
C LEU A 309 16.75 -1.28 23.76
N ALA A 310 16.59 0.03 23.67
CA ALA A 310 15.32 0.70 23.43
C ALA A 310 15.47 1.73 22.31
N TRP A 311 14.41 1.98 21.57
CA TRP A 311 14.32 2.98 20.50
C TRP A 311 12.88 3.50 20.38
N SER A 312 12.65 4.45 19.48
CA SER A 312 11.31 4.88 19.07
C SER A 312 11.14 4.58 17.58
N SER A 313 10.09 3.84 17.24
CA SER A 313 9.82 3.43 15.87
C SER A 313 9.00 4.51 15.16
N PRO A 314 9.48 5.09 14.05
CA PRO A 314 8.66 6.01 13.28
C PRO A 314 7.50 5.26 12.62
N ARG A 315 6.41 5.98 12.33
CA ARG A 315 5.28 5.45 11.58
C ARG A 315 5.73 4.93 10.20
N GLY A 316 5.15 3.81 9.80
CA GLY A 316 5.54 3.06 8.59
C GLY A 316 6.68 2.06 8.78
N VAL A 317 7.26 1.98 9.98
CA VAL A 317 8.22 0.92 10.34
C VAL A 317 7.49 -0.22 11.03
N THR A 318 7.72 -1.43 10.53
CA THR A 318 7.15 -2.64 11.11
C THR A 318 8.17 -3.40 11.96
N LYS A 319 9.40 -3.56 11.47
CA LYS A 319 10.45 -4.29 12.17
C LYS A 319 11.74 -3.47 12.16
N VAL A 320 12.61 -3.76 13.11
CA VAL A 320 13.93 -3.17 13.22
C VAL A 320 14.98 -4.27 13.24
N HIS A 321 15.90 -4.18 12.30
CA HIS A 321 17.03 -5.09 12.12
C HIS A 321 18.24 -4.51 12.85
N ILE A 322 18.78 -5.29 13.78
CA ILE A 322 19.86 -4.86 14.66
C ILE A 322 21.14 -5.54 14.24
N GLU A 323 22.13 -4.73 13.92
CA GLU A 323 23.49 -5.19 13.67
C GLU A 323 24.43 -4.69 14.76
N GLY A 324 25.49 -5.45 15.00
CA GLY A 324 26.55 -5.04 15.91
C GLY A 324 27.91 -5.53 15.50
N ARG A 325 28.93 -4.88 16.04
CA ARG A 325 30.33 -5.29 15.95
C ARG A 325 31.02 -5.15 17.30
N ASP A 326 31.95 -6.06 17.56
CA ASP A 326 32.79 -6.03 18.76
C ASP A 326 34.04 -5.17 18.49
N LEU A 327 34.08 -4.00 19.13
CA LEU A 327 35.19 -3.06 18.99
C LEU A 327 36.45 -3.54 19.72
N THR A 328 36.31 -4.42 20.72
CA THR A 328 37.45 -4.97 21.47
C THR A 328 38.28 -5.88 20.60
N THR A 329 37.62 -6.68 19.76
CA THR A 329 38.25 -7.66 18.89
C THR A 329 38.40 -7.18 17.44
N GLY A 330 37.93 -5.97 17.12
CA GLY A 330 37.98 -5.40 15.77
C GLY A 330 37.05 -6.11 14.77
N GLY A 331 35.90 -6.60 15.26
CA GLY A 331 34.94 -7.35 14.46
C GLY A 331 34.25 -6.53 13.36
N ARG A 332 33.73 -7.23 12.36
CA ARG A 332 32.85 -6.65 11.34
C ARG A 332 31.41 -6.56 11.84
N TRP A 333 30.60 -5.75 11.18
CA TRP A 333 29.15 -5.73 11.39
C TRP A 333 28.55 -7.10 11.11
N THR A 334 27.74 -7.59 12.05
CA THR A 334 27.00 -8.85 11.92
C THR A 334 25.55 -8.66 12.38
N PRO A 335 24.57 -9.32 11.75
CA PRO A 335 23.20 -9.36 12.25
C PRO A 335 23.16 -9.97 13.66
N LEU A 336 22.47 -9.30 14.57
CA LEU A 336 22.26 -9.75 15.95
C LEU A 336 20.83 -10.20 16.20
N ALA A 337 19.85 -9.43 15.72
CA ALA A 337 18.43 -9.75 15.86
C ALA A 337 17.57 -8.96 14.86
N THR A 338 16.34 -9.42 14.68
CA THR A 338 15.25 -8.64 14.09
C THR A 338 14.15 -8.53 15.14
N SER A 339 13.62 -7.34 15.35
CA SER A 339 12.56 -7.11 16.34
C SER A 339 11.24 -7.79 15.92
N ALA A 340 10.37 -8.04 16.90
CA ALA A 340 8.96 -8.29 16.61
C ALA A 340 8.29 -7.03 16.03
N TRP A 341 7.10 -7.20 15.43
CA TRP A 341 6.32 -6.09 14.92
C TRP A 341 5.98 -5.08 16.02
N GLY A 342 6.26 -3.80 15.77
CA GLY A 342 5.95 -2.70 16.69
C GLY A 342 6.75 -2.71 17.99
N ALA A 343 7.76 -3.57 18.12
CA ALA A 343 8.64 -3.57 19.29
C ALA A 343 9.48 -2.28 19.31
N GLU A 344 9.64 -1.73 20.52
CA GLU A 344 10.50 -0.58 20.80
C GLU A 344 11.67 -0.93 21.73
N GLU A 345 11.77 -2.20 22.15
CA GLU A 345 12.87 -2.72 22.94
C GLU A 345 13.28 -4.13 22.47
N GLN A 346 14.56 -4.46 22.63
CA GLN A 346 15.09 -5.80 22.33
C GLN A 346 16.16 -6.19 23.35
N LEU A 347 16.04 -7.40 23.91
CA LEU A 347 17.13 -8.06 24.61
C LEU A 347 17.99 -8.81 23.60
N LEU A 348 19.30 -8.56 23.64
CA LEU A 348 20.32 -9.28 22.90
C LEU A 348 21.21 -10.04 23.88
N GLU A 349 21.55 -11.27 23.56
CA GLU A 349 22.38 -12.14 24.40
C GLU A 349 23.64 -12.60 23.64
N GLY A 350 24.57 -13.24 24.35
CA GLY A 350 25.78 -13.82 23.74
C GLY A 350 26.96 -12.87 23.65
N PHE A 351 26.99 -11.80 24.45
CA PHE A 351 28.13 -10.89 24.50
C PHE A 351 29.21 -11.37 25.47
N ALA A 352 30.45 -10.97 25.22
CA ALA A 352 31.59 -11.26 26.09
C ALA A 352 31.68 -10.22 27.22
N PRO A 353 31.96 -10.64 28.47
CA PRO A 353 32.15 -9.72 29.60
C PRO A 353 33.28 -8.72 29.35
N GLY A 354 33.05 -7.46 29.70
CA GLY A 354 34.04 -6.38 29.59
C GLY A 354 34.29 -5.86 28.17
N HIS A 355 33.65 -6.41 27.13
CA HIS A 355 33.86 -5.99 25.74
C HIS A 355 33.06 -4.74 25.40
N ALA A 356 33.63 -3.89 24.54
CA ALA A 356 32.94 -2.76 23.91
C ALA A 356 32.30 -3.18 22.59
N TYR A 357 31.03 -2.83 22.41
CA TYR A 357 30.23 -3.11 21.22
C TYR A 357 29.68 -1.82 20.64
N GLU A 358 29.56 -1.79 19.33
CA GLU A 358 28.85 -0.76 18.60
C GLU A 358 27.70 -1.40 17.82
N LEU A 359 26.51 -0.83 17.96
CA LEU A 359 25.27 -1.33 17.39
C LEU A 359 24.61 -0.26 16.53
N ARG A 360 23.89 -0.70 15.49
CA ARG A 360 23.07 0.15 14.63
C ARG A 360 21.77 -0.55 14.28
N LEU A 361 20.71 0.23 14.11
CA LEU A 361 19.36 -0.26 13.89
C LEU A 361 18.90 0.18 12.50
N ARG A 362 18.32 -0.73 11.73
CA ARG A 362 17.77 -0.48 10.39
C ARG A 362 16.28 -0.79 10.36
N PRO A 363 15.42 0.15 9.93
CA PRO A 363 13.99 -0.08 9.82
C PRO A 363 13.63 -0.91 8.58
N SER A 364 12.50 -1.61 8.66
CA SER A 364 11.85 -2.28 7.53
C SER A 364 10.33 -2.22 7.60
N ARG A 365 9.72 -2.32 6.42
CA ARG A 365 8.28 -2.51 6.24
C ARG A 365 8.04 -3.87 5.58
N GLY A 366 7.62 -4.86 6.36
CA GLY A 366 7.64 -6.25 5.90
C GLY A 366 9.07 -6.72 5.64
N THR A 367 9.32 -7.20 4.43
CA THR A 367 10.65 -7.58 3.91
C THR A 367 11.40 -6.39 3.28
N ALA A 368 10.71 -5.28 2.97
CA ALA A 368 11.33 -4.08 2.40
C ALA A 368 12.24 -3.39 3.43
N LEU A 369 13.55 -3.60 3.28
CA LEU A 369 14.61 -3.07 4.14
C LEU A 369 15.07 -1.71 3.64
N SER A 370 15.31 -0.77 4.54
CA SER A 370 15.88 0.51 4.13
C SER A 370 17.38 0.39 3.85
N ASP A 371 17.82 0.68 2.62
CA ASP A 371 19.25 0.56 2.29
C ASP A 371 20.10 1.67 2.93
N GLU A 372 19.54 2.87 3.05
CA GLU A 372 20.28 4.06 3.50
C GLU A 372 19.89 4.54 4.90
N ARG A 373 18.75 4.11 5.46
CA ARG A 373 18.32 4.58 6.78
C ARG A 373 18.83 3.67 7.88
N TRP A 374 19.72 4.23 8.69
CA TRP A 374 20.19 3.64 9.93
C TRP A 374 19.92 4.60 11.09
N SER A 375 19.77 4.05 12.29
CA SER A 375 19.89 4.84 13.51
C SER A 375 21.30 5.42 13.62
N VAL A 376 21.45 6.44 14.45
CA VAL A 376 22.78 6.80 14.97
C VAL A 376 23.40 5.56 15.62
N GLU A 377 24.68 5.31 15.35
CA GLU A 377 25.42 4.20 15.95
C GLU A 377 25.54 4.40 17.46
N ILE A 378 25.27 3.35 18.23
CA ILE A 378 25.36 3.38 19.70
C ILE A 378 26.49 2.49 20.18
N THR A 379 27.33 3.03 21.07
CA THR A 379 28.44 2.29 21.67
C THR A 379 28.18 1.99 23.14
N GLY A 380 28.48 0.77 23.57
CA GLY A 380 28.31 0.33 24.94
C GLY A 380 29.30 -0.75 25.33
N ARG A 381 29.77 -0.75 26.59
CA ARG A 381 30.59 -1.81 27.16
C ARG A 381 29.75 -2.71 28.06
N THR A 382 29.91 -4.02 27.94
CA THR A 382 29.34 -4.99 28.90
C THR A 382 30.12 -4.94 30.22
N PRO A 383 29.45 -5.07 31.38
CA PRO A 383 30.12 -5.28 32.65
C PRO A 383 31.08 -6.47 32.63
N THR A 384 32.12 -6.44 33.47
CA THR A 384 33.07 -7.56 33.63
C THR A 384 32.57 -8.66 34.56
N SER A 385 31.64 -8.34 35.45
CA SER A 385 31.11 -9.20 36.52
C SER A 385 29.65 -8.89 36.81
#